data_AF-A0A2T5JA08-F1
#
_entry.id   AF-A0A2T5JA08-F1
#
_cell.length_a   1.000
_cell.length_b   1.000
_cell.length_c   1.000
_cell.angle_alpha   90.00
_cell.angle_beta   90.00
_cell.angle_gamma   90.00
#
_symmetry.space_group_name_H-M   'P 1'
#
loop_
_entity.id
_entity.type
_entity.pdbx_description
1 polymer ?
#
loop_
_entity_poly.entity_id
_entity_poly.type
_entity_poly.pdbx_seq_one_letter_code
_entity_poly.pdbx_strand_id
1 'polypeptide(L)'
;MSPKTFWLIVIKIAGIFLLIQALGVIPQLIIVASINLNSPGRDSILEAALLQFVGCMVFVWLIWACLCRAEKIVALLKLERGFDDEMFKLSIERVKIIRIILLLIGTWLVVEALPAFVSGLSTYFSLSDKSIGIIANPETKYLFLQIGKFIMAYILITCNKIIANWIDAQADKIQYYDPKERDTAADASPDNNA
;
A
#
# COMPACT_ATOMS: atom_id res chain seq x y z
N MET A 1 5.91 -3.77 -24.88
CA MET A 1 4.51 -3.67 -24.39
C MET A 1 4.14 -2.21 -24.25
N SER A 2 2.88 -1.84 -24.52
CA SER A 2 2.41 -0.48 -24.25
C SER A 2 2.37 -0.22 -22.74
N PRO A 3 2.70 1.00 -22.26
CA PRO A 3 2.56 1.38 -20.85
C PRO A 3 1.18 1.11 -20.28
N LYS A 4 0.14 1.24 -21.11
CA LYS A 4 -1.24 0.90 -20.76
C LYS A 4 -1.38 -0.59 -20.39
N THR A 5 -0.82 -1.49 -21.20
CA THR A 5 -0.87 -2.93 -20.96
C THR A 5 -0.15 -3.31 -19.67
N PHE A 6 1.00 -2.69 -19.39
CA PHE A 6 1.75 -2.91 -18.16
C PHE A 6 0.93 -2.53 -16.92
N TRP A 7 0.38 -1.31 -16.87
CA TRP A 7 -0.43 -0.87 -15.73
C TRP A 7 -1.71 -1.69 -15.53
N LEU A 8 -2.31 -2.14 -16.63
CA LEU A 8 -3.48 -3.02 -16.60
C LEU A 8 -3.13 -4.37 -15.96
N ILE A 9 -1.97 -4.95 -16.30
CA ILE A 9 -1.46 -6.18 -15.66
C ILE A 9 -1.22 -5.94 -14.16
N VAL A 10 -0.57 -4.83 -13.79
CA VAL A 10 -0.30 -4.48 -12.38
C VAL A 10 -1.58 -4.40 -11.55
N ILE A 11 -2.60 -3.70 -12.05
CA ILE A 11 -3.88 -3.55 -11.33
C ILE A 11 -4.62 -4.89 -11.24
N LYS A 12 -4.53 -5.74 -12.27
CA LYS A 12 -5.10 -7.09 -12.20
C LYS A 12 -4.40 -7.96 -11.16
N ILE A 13 -3.07 -7.89 -11.06
CA ILE A 13 -2.29 -8.58 -10.02
C ILE A 13 -2.71 -8.07 -8.63
N ALA A 14 -2.86 -6.75 -8.46
CA ALA A 14 -3.36 -6.16 -7.21
C ALA A 14 -4.77 -6.66 -6.86
N GLY A 15 -5.66 -6.79 -7.86
CA GLY A 15 -6.99 -7.37 -7.69
C GLY A 15 -6.98 -8.84 -7.26
N ILE A 16 -6.08 -9.65 -7.83
CA ILE A 16 -5.88 -11.05 -7.40
C ILE A 16 -5.37 -11.09 -5.96
N PHE A 17 -4.43 -10.21 -5.60
CA PHE A 17 -3.92 -10.14 -4.24
C PHE A 17 -5.00 -9.72 -3.23
N LEU A 18 -5.86 -8.76 -3.57
CA LEU A 18 -7.07 -8.44 -2.79
C LEU A 18 -7.99 -9.65 -2.61
N LEU A 19 -8.15 -10.46 -3.65
CA LEU A 19 -8.96 -11.68 -3.59
C LEU A 19 -8.36 -12.72 -2.63
N ILE A 20 -7.03 -12.85 -2.58
CA ILE A 20 -6.34 -13.69 -1.59
C ILE A 20 -6.58 -13.14 -0.18
N GLN A 21 -6.45 -11.82 0.02
CA GLN A 21 -6.70 -11.19 1.31
C GLN A 21 -8.17 -11.33 1.75
N ALA A 22 -9.12 -11.43 0.82
CA ALA A 22 -10.53 -11.69 1.11
C ALA A 22 -10.73 -12.98 1.93
N LEU A 23 -9.93 -14.01 1.67
CA LEU A 23 -9.99 -15.26 2.43
C LEU A 23 -9.63 -15.05 3.90
N GLY A 24 -8.71 -14.12 4.19
CA GLY A 24 -8.32 -13.75 5.54
C GLY A 24 -9.39 -12.93 6.29
N VAL A 25 -10.31 -12.29 5.57
CA VAL A 25 -11.43 -11.56 6.17
C VAL A 25 -12.50 -12.53 6.69
N ILE A 26 -12.68 -13.70 6.05
CA ILE A 26 -13.74 -14.67 6.42
C ILE A 26 -13.68 -15.09 7.90
N PRO A 27 -12.54 -15.51 8.48
CA PRO A 27 -12.44 -15.81 9.91
C PRO A 27 -12.83 -14.63 10.79
N GLN A 28 -12.46 -13.41 10.39
CA GLN A 28 -12.77 -12.20 11.14
C GLN A 28 -14.27 -11.88 11.12
N LEU A 29 -14.96 -12.14 10.01
CA LEU A 29 -16.42 -12.04 9.93
C LEU A 29 -17.10 -12.98 10.94
N ILE A 30 -16.60 -14.20 11.08
CA ILE A 30 -17.14 -15.21 12.01
C ILE A 30 -16.93 -14.77 13.46
N ILE A 31 -15.76 -14.22 13.80
CA ILE A 31 -15.46 -13.72 15.15
C ILE A 31 -16.41 -12.57 15.50
N VAL A 32 -16.52 -11.55 14.65
CA VAL A 32 -17.40 -10.40 14.90
C VAL A 32 -18.86 -10.84 15.01
N ALA A 33 -19.32 -11.77 14.16
CA ALA A 33 -20.68 -12.32 14.25
C ALA A 33 -20.92 -13.06 15.57
N SER A 34 -19.96 -13.87 16.03
CA SER A 34 -20.10 -14.62 17.30
C SER A 34 -20.10 -13.72 18.54
N ILE A 35 -19.34 -12.62 18.53
CA ILE A 35 -19.34 -11.62 19.61
C ILE A 35 -20.70 -10.90 19.68
N ASN A 36 -21.25 -10.51 18.52
CA ASN A 36 -22.52 -9.77 18.45
C ASN A 36 -23.72 -10.65 18.85
N LEU A 37 -23.73 -11.93 18.47
CA LEU A 37 -24.81 -12.87 18.83
C LEU A 37 -24.90 -13.15 20.33
N ASN A 38 -23.79 -13.03 21.06
CA ASN A 38 -23.71 -13.26 22.51
C ASN A 38 -23.92 -11.98 23.35
N SER A 39 -24.11 -10.81 22.73
CA SER A 39 -24.39 -9.56 23.46
C SER A 39 -25.89 -9.34 23.67
N PRO A 40 -26.34 -9.01 24.90
CA PRO A 40 -27.74 -8.71 25.20
C PRO A 40 -28.08 -7.28 24.76
N GLY A 41 -28.35 -7.08 23.48
CA GLY A 41 -28.78 -5.80 22.90
C GLY A 41 -29.23 -5.99 21.46
N ARG A 42 -30.55 -6.01 21.22
CA ARG A 42 -31.14 -6.41 19.93
C ARG A 42 -30.97 -5.34 18.83
N ASP A 43 -30.84 -4.08 19.23
CA ASP A 43 -30.70 -2.95 18.30
C ASP A 43 -29.25 -2.82 17.78
N SER A 44 -28.25 -3.03 18.63
CA SER A 44 -26.83 -2.99 18.24
C SER A 44 -26.42 -4.09 17.26
N ILE A 45 -27.10 -5.25 17.28
CA ILE A 45 -26.79 -6.39 16.38
C ILE A 45 -27.14 -6.06 14.93
N LEU A 46 -28.27 -5.39 14.68
CA LEU A 46 -28.69 -5.03 13.32
C LEU A 46 -27.75 -4.00 12.71
N GLU A 47 -27.33 -3.00 13.48
CA GLU A 47 -26.38 -1.98 13.03
C GLU A 47 -25.00 -2.57 12.70
N ALA A 48 -24.47 -3.42 13.58
CA ALA A 48 -23.19 -4.11 13.37
C ALA A 48 -23.24 -5.04 12.15
N ALA A 49 -24.33 -5.80 11.98
CA ALA A 49 -24.53 -6.67 10.83
C ALA A 49 -24.65 -5.87 9.51
N LEU A 50 -25.36 -4.74 9.52
CA LEU A 50 -25.48 -3.87 8.36
C LEU A 50 -24.12 -3.28 7.96
N LEU A 51 -23.35 -2.77 8.94
CA LEU A 51 -22.02 -2.22 8.69
C LEU A 51 -21.06 -3.29 8.11
N GLN A 52 -21.10 -4.50 8.66
CA GLN A 52 -20.31 -5.64 8.16
C GLN A 52 -20.69 -6.01 6.72
N PHE A 53 -21.99 -6.05 6.42
CA PHE A 53 -22.51 -6.35 5.08
C PHE A 53 -22.08 -5.28 4.07
N VAL A 54 -22.18 -4.00 4.43
CA VAL A 54 -21.71 -2.89 3.60
C VAL A 54 -20.19 -3.00 3.38
N GLY A 55 -19.41 -3.31 4.43
CA GLY A 55 -17.97 -3.52 4.31
C GLY A 55 -17.61 -4.64 3.34
N CYS A 56 -18.28 -5.79 3.42
CA CYS A 56 -18.12 -6.88 2.46
C CYS A 56 -18.50 -6.47 1.04
N MET A 57 -19.61 -5.76 0.86
CA MET A 57 -20.03 -5.25 -0.45
C MET A 57 -19.00 -4.31 -1.07
N VAL A 58 -18.46 -3.37 -0.29
CA VAL A 58 -17.39 -2.47 -0.72
C VAL A 58 -16.14 -3.26 -1.13
N PHE A 59 -15.78 -4.28 -0.36
CA PHE A 59 -14.61 -5.10 -0.64
C PHE A 59 -14.76 -5.93 -1.92
N VAL A 60 -15.92 -6.58 -2.10
CA VAL A 60 -16.25 -7.32 -3.34
C VAL A 60 -16.29 -6.37 -4.54
N TRP A 61 -16.87 -5.18 -4.37
CA TRP A 61 -16.90 -4.16 -5.41
C TRP A 61 -15.49 -3.71 -5.80
N LEU A 62 -14.58 -3.56 -4.83
CA LEU A 62 -13.19 -3.19 -5.09
C LEU A 62 -12.44 -4.27 -5.87
N ILE A 63 -12.58 -5.55 -5.47
CA ILE A 63 -12.00 -6.70 -6.19
C ILE A 63 -12.51 -6.71 -7.64
N TRP A 64 -13.82 -6.55 -7.81
CA TRP A 64 -14.44 -6.48 -9.13
C TRP A 64 -13.93 -5.30 -9.96
N ALA A 65 -13.78 -4.12 -9.35
CA ALA A 65 -13.24 -2.93 -10.01
C ALA A 65 -11.80 -3.17 -10.48
N CYS A 66 -10.94 -3.77 -9.66
CA CYS A 66 -9.56 -4.08 -10.02
C CYS A 66 -9.44 -5.15 -11.11
N LEU A 67 -10.25 -6.21 -11.07
CA LEU A 67 -10.17 -7.31 -12.05
C LEU A 67 -10.87 -6.99 -13.37
N CYS A 68 -12.09 -6.47 -13.32
CA CYS A 68 -12.95 -6.26 -14.48
C CYS A 68 -12.87 -4.85 -15.05
N ARG A 69 -12.48 -3.85 -14.27
CA ARG A 69 -12.42 -2.44 -14.71
C ARG A 69 -11.05 -1.79 -14.50
N ALA A 70 -9.98 -2.59 -14.54
CA ALA A 70 -8.59 -2.10 -14.48
C ALA A 70 -8.35 -0.91 -15.41
N GLU A 71 -8.88 -0.94 -16.64
CA GLU A 71 -8.75 0.15 -17.61
C GLU A 71 -9.28 1.50 -17.11
N LYS A 72 -10.39 1.49 -16.37
CA LYS A 72 -10.96 2.73 -15.80
C LYS A 72 -10.10 3.25 -14.66
N ILE A 73 -9.50 2.36 -13.88
CA ILE A 73 -8.58 2.74 -12.79
C ILE A 73 -7.30 3.34 -13.38
N VAL A 74 -6.72 2.72 -14.42
CA VAL A 74 -5.56 3.28 -15.14
C VAL A 74 -5.86 4.68 -15.68
N ALA A 75 -7.03 4.87 -16.29
CA ALA A 75 -7.45 6.16 -16.82
C ALA A 75 -7.72 7.21 -15.72
N LEU A 76 -8.36 6.82 -14.62
CA LEU A 76 -8.68 7.71 -13.50
C LEU A 76 -7.42 8.23 -12.80
N LEU A 77 -6.48 7.33 -12.51
CA LEU A 77 -5.20 7.68 -11.89
C LEU A 77 -4.20 8.28 -12.91
N LYS A 78 -4.57 8.31 -14.20
CA LYS A 78 -3.76 8.83 -15.30
C LYS A 78 -2.34 8.25 -15.30
N LEU A 79 -2.18 6.97 -14.99
CA LEU A 79 -0.86 6.32 -14.92
C LEU A 79 -0.13 6.29 -16.28
N GLU A 80 -0.87 6.52 -17.37
CA GLU A 80 -0.34 6.66 -18.73
C GLU A 80 0.39 8.01 -18.91
N ARG A 81 0.10 9.03 -18.11
CA ARG A 81 0.71 10.38 -18.24
C ARG A 81 2.18 10.35 -17.82
N GLY A 82 3.07 10.51 -18.80
CA GLY A 82 4.52 10.55 -18.60
C GLY A 82 5.28 9.43 -19.29
N PHE A 83 4.56 8.53 -19.99
CA PHE A 83 5.12 7.56 -20.92
C PHE A 83 4.62 7.89 -22.33
N ASP A 84 5.21 8.90 -22.97
CA ASP A 84 4.86 9.31 -24.35
C ASP A 84 5.33 8.31 -25.42
N ASP A 85 6.14 7.32 -25.04
CA ASP A 85 6.62 6.28 -25.95
C ASP A 85 5.60 5.15 -26.13
N GLU A 86 5.21 4.90 -27.39
CA GLU A 86 4.28 3.82 -27.79
C GLU A 86 4.80 2.40 -27.45
N MET A 87 6.09 2.26 -27.14
CA MET A 87 6.71 1.02 -26.70
C MET A 87 7.61 1.24 -25.48
N PHE A 88 7.49 0.37 -24.48
CA PHE A 88 8.51 0.17 -23.44
C PHE A 88 9.87 -0.16 -24.11
N LYS A 89 10.67 0.86 -24.45
CA LYS A 89 12.08 0.67 -24.81
C LYS A 89 12.85 0.48 -23.52
N LEU A 90 13.42 -0.71 -23.29
CA LEU A 90 14.25 -1.06 -22.11
C LEU A 90 15.46 -0.12 -21.87
N SER A 91 15.74 0.81 -22.81
CA SER A 91 16.52 2.04 -22.60
C SER A 91 15.76 3.06 -21.73
N ILE A 92 15.20 2.60 -20.62
CA ILE A 92 14.40 3.44 -19.73
C ILE A 92 15.36 4.20 -18.81
N GLU A 93 15.24 5.52 -18.80
CA GLU A 93 15.86 6.41 -17.82
C GLU A 93 15.63 5.89 -16.40
N ARG A 94 16.69 5.75 -15.60
CA ARG A 94 16.68 5.09 -14.29
C ARG A 94 15.55 5.60 -13.37
N VAL A 95 15.29 6.91 -13.42
CA VAL A 95 14.18 7.59 -12.75
C VAL A 95 12.81 6.99 -13.07
N LYS A 96 12.53 6.61 -14.32
CA LYS A 96 11.23 6.05 -14.72
C LYS A 96 11.01 4.65 -14.13
N ILE A 97 12.07 3.83 -14.02
CA ILE A 97 12.00 2.52 -13.36
C ILE A 97 11.69 2.69 -11.87
N ILE A 98 12.39 3.63 -11.21
CA ILE A 98 12.16 3.93 -9.78
C ILE A 98 10.71 4.40 -9.55
N ARG A 99 10.15 5.23 -10.44
CA ARG A 99 8.73 5.64 -10.35
C ARG A 99 7.76 4.47 -10.43
N ILE A 100 8.02 3.52 -11.33
CA ILE A 100 7.18 2.31 -11.46
C ILE A 100 7.22 1.51 -10.16
N ILE A 101 8.41 1.33 -9.57
CA ILE A 101 8.59 0.63 -8.30
C ILE A 101 7.86 1.35 -7.16
N LEU A 102 7.97 2.68 -7.05
CA LEU A 102 7.26 3.46 -6.03
C LEU A 102 5.74 3.34 -6.14
N LEU A 103 5.21 3.34 -7.37
CA LEU A 103 3.79 3.14 -7.63
C LEU A 103 3.33 1.72 -7.29
N LEU A 104 4.15 0.70 -7.58
CA LEU A 104 3.87 -0.69 -7.19
C LEU A 104 3.82 -0.85 -5.67
N ILE A 105 4.82 -0.32 -4.96
CA ILE A 105 4.89 -0.37 -3.49
C ILE A 105 3.72 0.40 -2.88
N GLY A 106 3.42 1.61 -3.38
CA GLY A 106 2.29 2.40 -2.91
C GLY A 106 0.95 1.69 -3.11
N THR A 107 0.73 1.11 -4.29
CA THR A 107 -0.49 0.34 -4.60
C THR A 107 -0.60 -0.90 -3.71
N TRP A 108 0.49 -1.63 -3.50
CA TRP A 108 0.54 -2.77 -2.58
C TRP A 108 0.16 -2.36 -1.16
N LEU A 109 0.70 -1.24 -0.69
CA LEU A 109 0.43 -0.73 0.66
C LEU A 109 -1.04 -0.36 0.83
N VAL A 110 -1.68 0.25 -0.17
CA VAL A 110 -3.14 0.52 -0.16
C VAL A 110 -3.92 -0.79 -0.08
N VAL A 111 -3.57 -1.77 -0.91
CA VAL A 111 -4.24 -3.07 -0.97
C VAL A 111 -4.15 -3.82 0.36
N GLU A 112 -3.02 -3.74 1.04
CA GLU A 112 -2.83 -4.37 2.36
C GLU A 112 -3.57 -3.61 3.46
N ALA A 113 -3.50 -2.27 3.46
CA ALA A 113 -4.07 -1.44 4.52
C ALA A 113 -5.60 -1.41 4.49
N LEU A 114 -6.21 -1.54 3.31
CA LEU A 114 -7.66 -1.40 3.12
C LEU A 114 -8.51 -2.46 3.86
N PRO A 115 -8.29 -3.77 3.72
CA PRO A 115 -9.04 -4.77 4.49
C PRO A 115 -8.82 -4.61 5.99
N ALA A 116 -7.58 -4.35 6.41
CA ALA A 116 -7.25 -4.17 7.82
C ALA A 116 -7.91 -2.93 8.44
N PHE A 117 -8.08 -1.86 7.66
CA PHE A 117 -8.82 -0.67 8.08
C PHE A 117 -10.31 -0.95 8.26
N VAL A 118 -10.95 -1.65 7.30
CA VAL A 118 -12.37 -2.02 7.39
C VAL A 118 -12.63 -2.91 8.61
N SER A 119 -11.77 -3.90 8.82
CA SER A 119 -11.82 -4.76 9.99
C SER A 119 -11.68 -3.98 11.30
N GLY A 120 -10.67 -3.11 11.41
CA GLY A 120 -10.46 -2.30 12.61
C GLY A 120 -11.63 -1.36 12.89
N LEU A 121 -12.23 -0.78 11.85
CA LEU A 121 -13.40 0.09 11.98
C LEU A 121 -14.63 -0.66 12.50
N SER A 122 -14.87 -1.88 12.02
CA SER A 122 -15.94 -2.76 12.51
C SER A 122 -15.74 -3.14 13.98
N THR A 123 -14.51 -3.48 14.37
CA THR A 123 -14.15 -3.74 15.78
C THR A 123 -14.38 -2.51 16.66
N TYR A 124 -14.01 -1.31 16.19
CA TYR A 124 -14.21 -0.06 16.93
C TYR A 124 -15.69 0.22 17.20
N PHE A 125 -16.55 0.13 16.18
CA PHE A 125 -17.99 0.34 16.35
C PHE A 125 -18.64 -0.73 17.26
N SER A 126 -18.26 -2.00 17.10
CA SER A 126 -18.79 -3.08 17.94
C SER A 126 -18.36 -2.96 19.42
N LEU A 127 -17.19 -2.36 19.68
CA LEU A 127 -16.68 -2.14 21.03
C LEU A 127 -17.11 -0.81 21.64
N SER A 128 -17.54 0.17 20.84
CA SER A 128 -17.93 1.49 21.36
C SER A 128 -19.14 1.45 22.30
N ASP A 129 -19.97 0.39 22.21
CA ASP A 129 -21.10 0.10 23.11
C ASP A 129 -20.67 -0.54 24.45
N LYS A 130 -19.46 -1.11 24.52
CA LYS A 130 -18.91 -1.69 25.75
C LYS A 130 -17.83 -0.75 26.27
N SER A 131 -18.02 -0.20 27.47
CA SER A 131 -17.13 0.72 28.18
C SER A 131 -15.75 0.13 28.57
N ILE A 132 -15.13 -0.66 27.69
CA ILE A 132 -13.78 -1.20 27.82
C ILE A 132 -12.88 -0.19 27.11
N GLY A 133 -12.16 0.60 27.91
CA GLY A 133 -11.40 1.77 27.47
C GLY A 133 -10.64 1.57 26.16
N ILE A 134 -10.81 2.55 25.26
CA ILE A 134 -10.21 2.69 23.92
C ILE A 134 -8.69 2.44 23.89
N ILE A 135 -8.01 2.62 25.04
CA ILE A 135 -6.55 2.51 25.21
C ILE A 135 -6.09 1.06 25.50
N ALA A 136 -6.97 0.21 26.02
CA ALA A 136 -6.63 -1.15 26.43
C ALA A 136 -6.74 -2.19 25.30
N ASN A 137 -7.48 -1.89 24.23
CA ASN A 137 -7.68 -2.83 23.13
C ASN A 137 -6.58 -2.73 22.07
N PRO A 138 -5.85 -3.84 21.77
CA PRO A 138 -4.82 -3.86 20.73
C PRO A 138 -5.34 -3.45 19.36
N GLU A 139 -6.58 -3.86 19.03
CA GLU A 139 -7.25 -3.60 17.75
C GLU A 139 -7.38 -2.10 17.42
N THR A 140 -7.62 -1.25 18.42
CA THR A 140 -7.74 0.19 18.22
C THR A 140 -6.40 0.84 17.87
N LYS A 141 -5.29 0.33 18.43
CA LYS A 141 -3.93 0.77 18.09
C LYS A 141 -3.57 0.38 16.66
N TYR A 142 -4.04 -0.79 16.20
CA TYR A 142 -3.87 -1.21 14.81
C TYR A 142 -4.58 -0.27 13.84
N LEU A 143 -5.74 0.28 14.18
CA LEU A 143 -6.47 1.21 13.32
C LEU A 143 -5.66 2.48 13.00
N PHE A 144 -5.04 3.11 14.01
CA PHE A 144 -4.15 4.26 13.80
C PHE A 144 -2.94 3.91 12.93
N LEU A 145 -2.39 2.71 13.10
CA LEU A 145 -1.28 2.22 12.28
C LEU A 145 -1.72 2.02 10.81
N GLN A 146 -2.95 1.57 10.56
CA GLN A 146 -3.50 1.47 9.20
C GLN A 146 -3.70 2.84 8.56
N ILE A 147 -4.17 3.84 9.31
CA ILE A 147 -4.27 5.22 8.81
C ILE A 147 -2.89 5.75 8.40
N GLY A 148 -1.86 5.50 9.23
CA GLY A 148 -0.47 5.84 8.91
C GLY A 148 0.01 5.18 7.61
N LYS A 149 -0.32 3.89 7.41
CA LYS A 149 -0.03 3.18 6.16
C LYS A 149 -0.74 3.81 4.96
N PHE A 150 -2.01 4.20 5.09
CA PHE A 150 -2.73 4.90 4.02
C PHE A 150 -2.08 6.23 3.62
N ILE A 151 -1.67 7.02 4.62
CA ILE A 151 -0.98 8.29 4.39
C ILE A 151 0.34 8.05 3.65
N MET A 152 1.13 7.08 4.10
CA MET A 152 2.38 6.70 3.43
C MET A 152 2.14 6.23 1.99
N ALA A 153 1.15 5.37 1.77
CA ALA A 153 0.78 4.89 0.44
C ALA A 153 0.40 6.04 -0.49
N TYR A 154 -0.41 6.97 0.01
CA TYR A 154 -0.86 8.15 -0.73
C TYR A 154 0.30 9.09 -1.10
N ILE A 155 1.23 9.32 -0.18
CA ILE A 155 2.45 10.13 -0.43
C ILE A 155 3.32 9.44 -1.49
N LEU A 156 3.54 8.12 -1.38
CA LEU A 156 4.30 7.34 -2.35
C LEU A 156 3.73 7.43 -3.77
N ILE A 157 2.40 7.34 -3.90
CA ILE A 157 1.72 7.42 -5.19
C ILE A 157 1.74 8.86 -5.74
N THR A 158 1.45 9.87 -4.91
CA THR A 158 1.30 11.26 -5.36
C THR A 158 2.65 11.95 -5.60
N CYS A 159 3.63 11.70 -4.73
CA CYS A 159 4.96 12.31 -4.78
C CYS A 159 6.00 11.43 -5.51
N ASN A 160 5.57 10.43 -6.29
CA ASN A 160 6.46 9.48 -6.96
C ASN A 160 7.56 10.17 -7.80
N LYS A 161 7.28 11.34 -8.38
CA LYS A 161 8.24 12.08 -9.20
C LYS A 161 9.38 12.67 -8.39
N ILE A 162 9.05 13.27 -7.26
CA ILE A 162 10.00 13.93 -6.36
C ILE A 162 10.88 12.88 -5.71
N ILE A 163 10.25 11.80 -5.21
CA ILE A 163 10.97 10.71 -4.54
C ILE A 163 11.90 9.99 -5.52
N ALA A 164 11.45 9.71 -6.74
CA ALA A 164 12.29 9.06 -7.74
C ALA A 164 13.52 9.89 -8.12
N ASN A 165 13.35 11.20 -8.30
CA ASN A 165 14.47 12.09 -8.61
C ASN A 165 15.46 12.18 -7.43
N TRP A 166 14.95 12.16 -6.19
CA TRP A 166 15.81 12.17 -5.00
C TRP A 166 16.61 10.87 -4.85
N ILE A 167 16.00 9.72 -5.12
CA ILE A 167 16.68 8.41 -5.10
C ILE A 167 17.75 8.34 -6.19
N ASP A 168 17.46 8.84 -7.39
CA ASP A 168 18.42 8.85 -8.50
C ASP A 168 19.62 9.75 -8.20
N ALA A 169 19.38 10.95 -7.65
CA ALA A 169 20.43 11.86 -7.21
C ALA A 169 21.30 11.31 -6.06
N GLN A 170 20.74 10.44 -5.22
CA GLN A 170 21.50 9.70 -4.20
C GLN A 170 22.33 8.59 -4.83
N ALA A 171 21.79 7.87 -5.82
CA ALA A 171 22.49 6.79 -6.51
C ALA A 171 23.72 7.29 -7.29
N ASP A 172 23.62 8.47 -7.93
CA ASP A 172 24.75 9.08 -8.64
C ASP A 172 25.90 9.47 -7.69
N LYS A 173 25.59 9.94 -6.47
CA LYS A 173 26.63 10.22 -5.45
C LYS A 173 27.37 8.98 -5.00
N ILE A 174 26.70 7.83 -4.97
CA ILE A 174 27.30 6.54 -4.57
C ILE A 174 28.17 6.00 -5.72
N GLN A 175 27.77 6.20 -6.97
CA GLN A 175 28.53 5.75 -8.14
C GLN A 175 29.82 6.58 -8.39
N TYR A 176 29.88 7.82 -7.88
CA TYR A 176 31.08 8.67 -7.90
C TYR A 176 32.11 8.32 -6.80
N TYR A 177 31.74 7.50 -5.81
CA TYR A 177 32.66 6.95 -4.82
C TYR A 177 33.36 5.72 -5.42
N ASP A 178 34.24 5.94 -6.41
CA ASP A 178 35.10 4.91 -7.00
C ASP A 178 36.12 4.45 -5.92
N PRO A 179 36.17 3.15 -5.55
CA PRO A 179 37.11 2.63 -4.55
C PRO A 179 38.59 2.87 -4.84
N LYS A 180 38.97 3.33 -6.06
CA LYS A 180 40.35 3.66 -6.42
C LYS A 180 41.00 4.79 -5.62
N GLU A 181 40.24 5.69 -4.99
CA GLU A 181 40.79 6.73 -4.10
C GLU A 181 41.16 6.23 -2.70
N ARG A 182 40.65 5.05 -2.29
CA ARG A 182 40.95 4.50 -0.96
C ARG A 182 42.40 4.01 -0.86
N ASP A 183 42.93 3.47 -1.96
CA ASP A 183 44.30 2.96 -2.00
C ASP A 183 45.34 4.08 -2.11
N THR A 184 44.98 5.23 -2.69
CA THR A 184 45.90 6.39 -2.80
C THR A 184 45.97 7.24 -1.53
N ALA A 185 44.90 7.24 -0.73
CA ALA A 185 44.87 7.97 0.55
C ALA A 185 45.49 7.18 1.71
N ALA A 186 45.53 5.84 1.63
CA ALA A 186 46.15 4.98 2.64
C ALA A 186 47.70 5.02 2.58
N ASP A 187 48.27 5.23 1.39
CA ASP A 187 49.73 5.31 1.19
C ASP A 187 50.32 6.72 1.45
N ALA A 188 49.46 7.73 1.69
CA ALA A 188 49.89 9.11 1.95
C ALA A 188 50.02 9.44 3.46
N SER A 189 50.14 8.44 4.33
CA SER A 189 50.54 8.68 5.73
C SER A 189 52.05 8.89 5.76
N PRO A 190 52.56 10.11 6.05
CA PRO A 190 53.99 10.32 6.18
C PRO A 190 54.47 9.55 7.40
N ASP A 191 55.40 8.64 7.15
CA ASP A 191 56.22 7.94 8.14
C ASP A 191 56.97 9.01 8.97
N ASN A 192 56.35 9.43 10.08
CA ASN A 192 56.91 10.41 10.99
C ASN A 192 57.74 9.67 12.04
N ASN A 193 58.91 9.19 11.62
CA ASN A 193 59.95 8.66 12.48
C ASN A 193 61.13 9.64 12.51
N ALA A 194 61.21 10.40 13.60
CA ALA A 194 62.38 11.12 14.07
C ALA A 194 62.65 10.71 15.52
#